data_AF-A0A0F9G6L4-F1
#
_entry.id   AF-A0A0F9G6L4-F1
#
_cell.length_a   1.000
_cell.length_b   1.000
_cell.length_c   1.000
_cell.angle_alpha   90.00
_cell.angle_beta   90.00
_cell.angle_gamma   90.00
#
_symmetry.space_group_name_H-M   'P 1'
#
loop_
_entity.id
_entity.type
_entity.pdbx_description
1 polymer ?
#
loop_
_entity_poly.entity_id
_entity_poly.type
_entity_poly.pdbx_seq_one_letter_code
_entity_poly.pdbx_strand_id
1 'polypeptide(L)' 'LDVVRYAAKQAIAALGLDFGAVDVMYKIKDKRPYVLEVNSTPSLADDTADTCEVYAKRILSMLGAKATKE' A
#
# COMPACT_ATOMS: atom_id res chain seq x y z
N LEU A 1 -14.19 -4.17 5.22
CA LEU A 1 -13.06 -3.94 4.27
C LEU A 1 -12.26 -2.69 4.64
N ASP A 2 -12.88 -1.60 5.09
CA ASP A 2 -12.14 -0.37 5.42
C ASP A 2 -11.13 -0.53 6.55
N VAL A 3 -11.43 -1.33 7.57
CA VAL A 3 -10.46 -1.64 8.64
C VAL A 3 -9.23 -2.42 8.14
N VAL A 4 -9.39 -3.25 7.11
CA VAL A 4 -8.28 -3.97 6.46
C VAL A 4 -7.40 -2.98 5.71
N ARG A 5 -8.00 -2.10 4.90
CA ARG A 5 -7.26 -1.04 4.18
C ARG A 5 -6.55 -0.09 5.15
N TYR A 6 -7.22 0.27 6.24
CA TYR A 6 -6.62 1.10 7.30
C TYR A 6 -5.40 0.41 7.91
N ALA A 7 -5.54 -0.86 8.33
CA ALA A 7 -4.44 -1.63 8.91
C ALA A 7 -3.25 -1.76 7.95
N ALA A 8 -3.51 -2.04 6.66
CA ALA A 8 -2.47 -2.10 5.63
C ALA A 8 -1.72 -0.76 5.48
N LYS A 9 -2.44 0.36 5.39
CA LYS A 9 -1.83 1.69 5.29
C LYS A 9 -1.00 2.05 6.54
N GLN A 10 -1.50 1.72 7.73
CA GLN A 10 -0.77 1.96 8.98
C GLN A 10 0.50 1.10 9.08
N ALA A 11 0.45 -0.15 8.64
CA ALA A 11 1.63 -1.04 8.63
C ALA A 11 2.73 -0.49 7.70
N ILE A 12 2.36 -0.05 6.49
CA ILE A 12 3.29 0.59 5.54
C ILE A 12 3.90 1.86 6.14
N ALA A 13 3.06 2.75 6.70
CA ALA A 13 3.51 3.99 7.30
C ALA A 13 4.43 3.77 8.53
N ALA A 14 4.12 2.78 9.37
CA ALA A 14 4.91 2.43 10.55
C ALA A 14 6.33 1.96 10.20
N LEU A 15 6.52 1.41 9.00
CA LEU A 15 7.83 1.00 8.47
C LEU A 15 8.55 2.10 7.69
N GLY A 16 7.94 3.29 7.56
CA GLY A 16 8.52 4.40 6.79
C GLY A 16 8.54 4.17 5.29
N LEU A 17 7.69 3.27 4.78
CA LEU A 17 7.61 2.96 3.37
C LEU A 17 6.61 3.88 2.66
N ASP A 18 6.96 4.33 1.46
CA ASP A 18 6.05 5.06 0.57
C ASP A 18 5.06 4.13 -0.14
N PHE A 19 5.48 2.88 -0.37
CA PHE A 19 4.79 1.85 -1.12
C PHE A 19 4.98 0.48 -0.46
N GLY A 20 4.10 -0.45 -0.80
CA GLY A 20 4.25 -1.85 -0.46
C GLY A 20 2.93 -2.60 -0.53
N ALA A 21 2.98 -3.86 -0.14
CA ALA A 21 1.85 -4.76 -0.05
C ALA A 21 1.79 -5.38 1.35
N VAL A 22 0.57 -5.62 1.83
CA VAL A 22 0.37 -6.13 3.20
C VAL A 22 -0.58 -7.30 3.14
N ASP A 23 -0.12 -8.43 3.64
CA ASP A 23 -0.95 -9.61 3.79
C ASP A 23 -1.72 -9.50 5.11
N VAL A 24 -3.05 -9.48 4.99
CA VAL A 24 -3.95 -9.25 6.13
C VAL A 24 -4.95 -10.38 6.24
N MET A 25 -4.98 -11.03 7.40
CA MET A 25 -6.07 -11.92 7.78
C MET A 25 -7.15 -11.13 8.51
N TYR A 26 -8.42 -11.29 8.10
CA TYR A 26 -9.55 -10.62 8.74
C TYR A 26 -10.44 -11.62 9.51
N LYS A 27 -10.51 -11.47 10.82
CA LYS A 27 -11.38 -12.29 11.67
C LYS A 27 -12.79 -11.70 11.71
N ILE A 28 -13.72 -12.34 11.01
CA ILE A 28 -15.11 -11.85 10.81
C ILE A 28 -15.85 -11.62 12.12
N LYS A 29 -15.82 -12.60 13.04
CA LYS A 29 -16.55 -12.56 14.32
C LYS A 29 -16.22 -11.31 15.14
N ASP A 30 -14.94 -10.96 15.18
CA ASP A 30 -14.42 -9.87 16.01
C ASP A 30 -14.22 -8.57 15.21
N LYS A 31 -14.54 -8.60 13.91
CA LYS A 31 -14.29 -7.53 12.95
C LYS A 31 -12.85 -6.99 12.99
N ARG A 32 -11.88 -7.87 13.21
CA ARG A 32 -10.49 -7.49 13.51
C ARG A 32 -9.52 -7.90 12.41
N PRO A 33 -8.76 -6.97 11.82
CA PRO A 33 -7.65 -7.29 10.92
C PRO A 33 -6.39 -7.67 11.72
N TYR A 34 -5.60 -8.59 11.17
CA TYR A 34 -4.29 -9.01 11.65
C TYR A 34 -3.30 -8.91 10.48
N VAL A 35 -2.27 -8.09 10.64
CA VAL A 35 -1.17 -7.97 9.68
C VAL A 35 -0.23 -9.16 9.87
N LEU A 36 0.04 -9.88 8.80
CA LEU A 36 0.90 -11.07 8.81
C LEU A 36 2.29 -10.75 8.27
N GLU A 37 2.33 -10.07 7.12
CA GLU A 37 3.56 -9.73 6.42
C GLU A 37 3.42 -8.37 5.74
N VAL A 38 4.54 -7.64 5.68
CA VAL A 38 4.67 -6.44 4.85
C VAL A 38 5.77 -6.68 3.82
N ASN A 39 5.38 -6.58 2.56
CA ASN A 39 6.27 -6.66 1.41
C ASN A 39 6.57 -5.24 0.92
N SER A 40 7.85 -4.93 0.70
CA SER A 40 8.26 -3.61 0.16
C SER A 40 7.68 -3.34 -1.24
N THR A 41 7.32 -4.39 -1.98
CA THR A 41 6.60 -4.30 -3.26
C THR A 41 5.61 -5.46 -3.41
N PRO A 42 4.43 -5.25 -4.00
CA PRO A 42 3.57 -6.33 -4.49
C PRO A 42 4.19 -7.07 -5.68
N SER A 43 3.62 -8.21 -6.04
CA SER A 43 3.92 -8.86 -7.33
C SER A 43 3.51 -7.96 -8.50
N LEU A 44 4.38 -7.88 -9.51
CA LEU A 44 4.15 -7.16 -10.77
C LEU A 44 3.95 -8.12 -11.94
N ALA A 45 3.88 -9.42 -11.68
CA ALA A 45 3.82 -10.45 -12.73
C ALA A 45 2.40 -10.74 -13.24
N ASP A 46 1.39 -10.05 -12.72
CA ASP A 46 0.02 -10.16 -13.19
C ASP A 46 -0.23 -9.12 -14.28
N ASP A 47 -0.35 -9.58 -15.52
CA ASP A 47 -0.57 -8.73 -16.70
C ASP A 47 -1.92 -7.99 -16.69
N THR A 48 -2.82 -8.36 -15.78
CA THR A 48 -4.12 -7.70 -15.59
C THR A 48 -4.14 -6.74 -14.41
N ALA A 49 -3.07 -6.71 -13.60
CA ALA A 49 -2.97 -5.81 -12.46
C ALA A 49 -2.58 -4.38 -12.88
N ASP A 50 -3.15 -3.39 -12.21
CA ASP A 50 -2.88 -1.96 -12.44
C ASP A 50 -1.74 -1.43 -11.54
N THR A 51 -1.06 -2.30 -10.81
CA THR A 51 -0.07 -1.92 -9.77
C THR A 51 1.03 -1.02 -10.32
N CYS A 52 1.62 -1.39 -11.46
CA CYS A 52 2.66 -0.59 -12.12
C CYS A 52 2.15 0.81 -12.49
N GLU A 53 0.95 0.90 -13.04
CA GLU A 53 0.34 2.18 -13.43
C GLU A 53 0.09 3.08 -12.22
N VAL A 54 -0.45 2.51 -11.13
CA VAL A 54 -0.71 3.24 -9.88
C VAL A 54 0.58 3.73 -9.25
N TYR A 55 1.62 2.90 -9.22
CA TYR A 55 2.93 3.28 -8.69
C TYR A 55 3.57 4.39 -9.53
N ALA A 56 3.54 4.27 -10.85
CA ALA A 56 4.05 5.29 -11.77
C ALA A 56 3.34 6.64 -11.55
N LYS A 57 2.00 6.67 -11.50
CA LYS A 57 1.23 7.88 -11.22
C LYS A 57 1.62 8.52 -9.89
N ARG A 58 1.81 7.70 -8.84
CA ARG A 58 2.16 8.21 -7.51
C ARG A 58 3.58 8.76 -7.46
N ILE A 59 4.55 8.08 -8.08
CA ILE A 59 5.94 8.56 -8.19
C ILE A 59 5.97 9.89 -8.95
N LEU A 60 5.31 9.99 -10.10
CA LEU A 60 5.22 11.23 -10.88
C LEU A 60 4.58 12.37 -10.05
N SER A 61 3.53 12.07 -9.28
CA SER A 61 2.92 13.04 -8.36
C SER A 61 3.88 13.50 -7.25
N MET A 62 4.68 12.61 -6.67
CA MET A 62 5.68 12.96 -5.66
C MET A 62 6.80 13.83 -6.23
N LEU A 63 7.23 13.56 -7.45
CA LEU A 63 8.23 14.38 -8.16
C LEU A 63 7.67 15.77 -8.51
N GLY A 64 6.43 15.84 -9.03
CA GLY A 64 5.76 17.10 -9.33
C GLY A 64 5.48 17.97 -8.09
N ALA A 65 5.17 17.35 -6.95
CA ALA A 65 4.98 18.05 -5.68
C ALA A 65 6.28 18.63 -5.08
N LYS A 66 7.46 18.17 -5.53
CA LYS A 66 8.75 18.77 -5.18
C LYS A 66 9.08 19.99 -6.04
N ALA A 67 8.55 20.09 -7.27
CA ALA A 67 8.85 21.18 -8.20
C ALA A 67 8.08 22.49 -7.93
N THR A 68 7.01 22.46 -7.12
CA THR A 68 6.19 23.63 -6.78
C THR A 68 6.46 24.18 -5.38
N LYS A 69 7.45 23.63 -4.66
CA LYS A 69 7.94 24.17 -3.39
C LYS A 69 9.30 24.86 -3.61
N GLU A 70 9.28 25.96 -4.35
CA GLU A 70 10.33 27.00 -4.35
C GLU A 70 9.69 28.37 -4.20
#